data_AF-A0ABD4EG60-F1
#
_entry.id   AF-A0ABD4EG60-F1
#
_cell.length_a   1.000
_cell.length_b   1.000
_cell.length_c   1.000
_cell.angle_alpha   90.00
_cell.angle_beta   90.00
_cell.angle_gamma   90.00
#
_symmetry.space_group_name_H-M   'P 1'
#
loop_
_entity.id
_entity.type
_entity.pdbx_description
1 polymer ?
#
loop_
_entity_poly.entity_id
_entity_poly.type
_entity_poly.pdbx_seq_one_letter_code
_entity_poly.pdbx_strand_id
1 'polypeptide(L)'
;MSKFLKTLGDFIFIIAIFEIGTYLLSYFNIHITNRLADKISSLNIINIYSDNGLNGLLTLGIVLAVISFVYDMVFRKEKQSD
;
A
#
# COMPACT_ATOMS: atom_id res chain seq x y z
N MET A 1 -15.79 11.40 14.26
CA MET A 1 -15.21 10.06 14.00
C MET A 1 -13.93 9.96 14.81
N SER A 2 -13.67 8.84 15.51
CA SER A 2 -12.45 8.74 16.32
C SER A 2 -11.20 8.77 15.42
N LYS A 3 -10.08 9.30 15.95
CA LYS A 3 -8.79 9.32 15.25
C LYS A 3 -8.42 7.95 14.69
N PHE A 4 -8.60 6.91 15.50
CA PHE A 4 -8.40 5.52 15.08
C PHE A 4 -9.27 5.11 13.89
N LEU A 5 -10.58 5.38 13.92
CA LEU A 5 -11.48 4.99 12.83
C LEU A 5 -11.15 5.73 11.53
N LYS A 6 -10.75 7.01 11.63
CA LYS A 6 -10.29 7.76 10.45
C LYS A 6 -9.03 7.14 9.86
N THR A 7 -8.02 6.92 10.69
CA THR A 7 -6.73 6.36 10.25
C THR A 7 -6.86 4.92 9.75
N LEU A 8 -7.77 4.13 10.32
CA LEU A 8 -8.11 2.81 9.81
C LEU A 8 -8.79 2.90 8.43
N GLY A 9 -9.67 3.89 8.24
CA GLY A 9 -10.26 4.18 6.93
C GLY A 9 -9.20 4.52 5.88
N ASP A 10 -8.25 5.41 6.22
CA ASP A 10 -7.15 5.79 5.34
C ASP A 10 -6.25 4.58 5.01
N PHE A 11 -5.95 3.73 6.00
CA PHE A 11 -5.19 2.49 5.80
C PHE A 11 -5.87 1.53 4.80
N ILE A 12 -7.18 1.27 4.99
CA ILE A 12 -7.95 0.39 4.10
C ILE A 12 -8.01 1.00 2.70
N PHE A 13 -8.19 2.32 2.60
CA PHE A 13 -8.25 3.03 1.33
C PHE A 13 -6.96 2.89 0.52
N ILE A 14 -5.79 3.02 1.17
CA ILE A 14 -4.50 2.80 0.52
C ILE A 14 -4.42 1.37 -0.01
N ILE A 15 -4.70 0.35 0.82
CA ILE A 15 -4.65 -1.06 0.39
C ILE A 15 -5.58 -1.29 -0.82
N ALA A 16 -6.82 -0.80 -0.75
CA ALA A 16 -7.80 -0.97 -1.82
C ALA A 16 -7.31 -0.40 -3.16
N ILE A 17 -6.71 0.80 -3.16
CA ILE A 17 -6.15 1.40 -4.39
C ILE A 17 -5.04 0.53 -4.97
N PHE A 18 -4.13 0.03 -4.13
CA PHE A 18 -3.02 -0.80 -4.60
C PHE A 18 -3.52 -2.16 -5.12
N GLU A 19 -4.50 -2.77 -4.48
CA GLU A 19 -5.10 -4.01 -4.97
C GLU A 19 -5.81 -3.81 -6.31
N ILE A 20 -6.69 -2.81 -6.41
CA ILE A 20 -7.42 -2.51 -7.64
C ILE A 20 -6.44 -2.16 -8.76
N GLY A 21 -5.45 -1.31 -8.47
CA GLY A 21 -4.43 -0.91 -9.44
C GLY A 21 -3.61 -2.10 -9.94
N THR A 22 -3.15 -2.97 -9.03
CA THR A 22 -2.38 -4.16 -9.43
C THR A 22 -3.23 -5.15 -10.22
N TYR A 23 -4.49 -5.35 -9.81
CA TYR A 23 -5.44 -6.19 -10.54
C TYR A 23 -5.67 -5.68 -11.96
N LEU A 24 -5.89 -4.37 -12.14
CA LEU A 24 -6.08 -3.78 -13.47
C LEU A 24 -4.84 -3.94 -14.35
N LEU A 25 -3.64 -3.72 -13.80
CA LEU A 25 -2.39 -3.94 -14.53
C LEU A 25 -2.25 -5.40 -14.97
N SER A 26 -2.55 -6.33 -14.07
CA SER A 26 -2.59 -7.77 -14.40
C SER A 26 -3.61 -8.07 -15.50
N TYR A 27 -4.81 -7.48 -15.43
CA TYR A 27 -5.89 -7.71 -16.39
C TYR A 27 -5.52 -7.23 -17.80
N PHE A 28 -4.81 -6.10 -17.91
CA PHE A 28 -4.32 -5.58 -19.19
C PHE A 28 -2.96 -6.15 -19.62
N ASN A 29 -2.43 -7.14 -18.88
CA ASN A 29 -1.10 -7.73 -19.10
C ASN A 29 0.02 -6.67 -19.16
N ILE A 30 -0.07 -5.66 -18.29
CA ILE A 30 0.92 -4.59 -18.14
C ILE A 30 1.94 -5.03 -17.09
N HIS A 31 3.19 -5.11 -17.51
CA HIS A 31 4.31 -5.49 -16.66
C HIS A 31 4.96 -4.25 -16.04
N ILE A 32 5.25 -4.31 -14.73
CA ILE A 32 6.05 -3.28 -14.05
C ILE A 32 7.49 -3.78 -13.97
N THR A 33 8.34 -3.29 -14.85
CA THR A 33 9.78 -3.56 -14.77
C THR A 33 10.48 -2.38 -14.12
N ASN A 34 10.74 -2.49 -12.82
CA ASN A 34 11.50 -1.51 -12.06
C ASN A 34 12.40 -2.23 -11.05
N ARG A 35 13.68 -1.86 -11.04
CA ARG A 35 14.68 -2.41 -10.10
C ARG A 35 14.26 -2.28 -8.63
N LEU A 36 13.47 -1.27 -8.30
CA LEU A 36 12.90 -1.06 -6.97
C LEU A 36 11.76 -2.04 -6.70
N ALA A 37 10.89 -2.30 -7.69
CA ALA A 37 9.84 -3.31 -7.59
C ALA A 37 10.42 -4.73 -7.46
N ASP A 38 11.49 -5.05 -8.19
CA ASP A 38 12.19 -6.34 -8.08
C ASP A 38 12.84 -6.55 -6.71
N LYS A 39 13.44 -5.49 -6.15
CA LYS A 39 14.00 -5.55 -4.79
C LYS A 39 12.91 -5.69 -3.74
N ILE A 40 11.79 -5.00 -3.90
CA ILE A 40 10.68 -5.09 -2.96
C ILE A 40 10.00 -6.46 -3.05
N SER A 41 9.80 -7.01 -4.25
CA SER A 41 9.22 -8.35 -4.41
C SER A 41 10.14 -9.46 -3.90
N SER A 42 11.46 -9.28 -3.90
CA SER A 42 12.38 -10.20 -3.25
C SER A 42 12.19 -10.35 -1.73
N LEU A 43 11.47 -9.41 -1.09
CA LEU A 43 11.07 -9.54 0.32
C LEU A 43 10.00 -10.64 0.50
N ASN A 44 9.37 -11.09 -0.59
CA ASN A 44 8.39 -12.18 -0.63
C ASN A 44 7.25 -12.03 0.41
N ILE A 45 6.88 -10.78 0.71
CA ILE A 45 5.81 -10.44 1.66
C ILE A 45 4.45 -10.81 1.04
N ILE A 46 4.31 -10.60 -0.26
CA ILE A 46 3.13 -10.98 -1.05
C ILE A 46 3.62 -11.62 -2.34
N ASN A 47 3.05 -12.77 -2.68
CA ASN A 47 3.37 -13.50 -3.90
C ASN A 47 2.08 -14.11 -4.48
N ILE A 48 1.27 -13.26 -5.10
CA ILE A 48 -0.05 -13.63 -5.65
C ILE A 48 0.01 -13.68 -7.19
N TYR A 49 0.80 -12.80 -7.80
CA TYR A 49 0.99 -12.74 -9.25
C TYR A 49 2.26 -13.47 -9.67
N SER A 50 2.30 -13.96 -10.91
CA SER A 50 3.55 -14.49 -11.50
C SER A 50 4.56 -13.39 -11.82
N ASP A 51 4.09 -12.14 -11.96
CA ASP A 51 4.92 -10.97 -12.22
C ASP A 51 5.45 -10.36 -10.91
N ASN A 52 6.78 -10.37 -10.77
CA ASN A 52 7.46 -9.82 -9.60
C ASN A 52 7.23 -8.31 -9.43
N GLY A 53 7.02 -7.57 -10.51
CA GLY A 53 6.69 -6.15 -10.47
C GLY A 53 5.34 -5.89 -9.83
N LEU A 54 4.33 -6.69 -10.18
CA LEU A 54 2.98 -6.62 -9.59
C LEU A 54 3.00 -6.98 -8.10
N ASN A 55 3.71 -8.04 -7.72
CA ASN A 55 3.92 -8.38 -6.31
C ASN A 55 4.67 -7.29 -5.54
N GLY A 56 5.67 -6.67 -6.18
CA GLY A 56 6.40 -5.54 -5.64
C GLY A 56 5.52 -4.31 -5.42
N LEU A 57 4.60 -4.03 -6.35
CA LEU A 57 3.63 -2.94 -6.24
C LEU A 57 2.67 -3.16 -5.06
N LEU A 58 2.09 -4.36 -4.92
CA LEU A 58 1.23 -4.67 -3.77
C LEU A 58 1.98 -4.57 -2.45
N THR A 59 3.20 -5.11 -2.40
CA THR A 59 4.04 -5.05 -1.20
C THR A 59 4.33 -3.59 -0.83
N LEU A 60 4.61 -2.72 -1.81
CA LEU A 60 4.76 -1.28 -1.58
C LEU A 60 3.47 -0.66 -1.01
N GLY A 61 2.30 -1.04 -1.53
CA GLY A 61 1.01 -0.61 -1.02
C GLY A 61 0.80 -0.92 0.46
N ILE A 62 1.11 -2.15 0.88
CA ILE A 62 1.04 -2.55 2.29
C ILE A 62 2.02 -1.74 3.14
N VAL A 63 3.27 -1.61 2.71
CA VAL A 63 4.29 -0.86 3.46
C VAL A 63 3.84 0.61 3.65
N LEU A 64 3.31 1.24 2.61
CA LEU A 64 2.81 2.61 2.68
C LEU A 64 1.59 2.73 3.59
N ALA A 65 0.66 1.77 3.53
CA ALA A 65 -0.49 1.75 4.43
C ALA A 65 -0.05 1.66 5.89
N VAL A 66 0.88 0.76 6.22
CA VAL A 66 1.43 0.61 7.58
C VAL A 66 2.14 1.89 8.04
N ILE A 67 3.00 2.48 7.20
CA ILE A 67 3.70 3.73 7.53
C ILE A 67 2.69 4.87 7.76
N SER A 68 1.68 5.00 6.90
CA SER A 68 0.63 6.00 7.02
C SER A 68 -0.16 5.84 8.32
N PHE A 69 -0.54 4.60 8.65
CA PHE A 69 -1.25 4.29 9.88
C PHE A 69 -0.44 4.65 11.12
N VAL A 70 0.83 4.24 11.18
CA VAL A 70 1.73 4.54 12.30
C VAL A 70 1.96 6.05 12.43
N TYR A 71 2.19 6.74 11.31
CA TYR A 71 2.37 8.18 11.29
C TYR A 71 1.16 8.90 11.89
N ASP A 72 -0.03 8.55 11.42
CA ASP A 72 -1.26 9.17 11.88
C ASP A 72 -1.58 8.84 13.33
N MET A 73 -1.39 7.60 13.77
CA MET A 73 -1.68 7.20 15.15
C MET A 73 -0.69 7.81 16.15
N VAL A 74 0.61 7.71 15.87
CA VAL A 74 1.67 8.00 16.83
C VAL A 74 2.16 9.45 16.73
N PHE A 75 2.33 9.97 15.51
CA PHE A 75 3.04 11.23 15.30
C PHE A 75 2.09 12.41 14.99
N ARG A 76 0.93 12.15 14.37
CA ARG A 76 -0.03 13.21 14.07
C ARG A 76 -0.73 13.68 15.37
N LYS A 77 -0.28 14.81 15.89
CA LYS A 77 -1.02 15.56 16.91
C LYS A 77 -2.34 16.04 16.30
N GLU A 78 -3.44 15.85 17.01
CA GLU A 78 -4.71 16.46 16.60
C GLU A 78 -4.50 17.98 16.60
N LYS A 79 -4.74 18.64 15.47
CA LYS A 79 -4.85 20.10 15.47
C LYS A 79 -6.04 20.42 16.36
N GLN A 80 -5.80 21.02 17.53
CA GLN A 80 -6.85 21.78 18.21
C GLN A 80 -7.32 22.82 17.20
N SER A 81 -8.54 22.65 16.71
CA SER A 81 -9.24 23.76 16.08
C SER A 81 -9.63 24.66 17.24
N ASP A 82 -8.95 25.80 17.35
CA ASP A 82 -9.53 26.96 18.02
C ASP A 82 -10.81 27.41 17.27
#